data_AF-A0A430HJY4-F1
#
_entry.id   AF-A0A430HJY4-F1
#
_cell.length_a   1.000
_cell.length_b   1.000
_cell.length_c   1.000
_cell.angle_alpha   90.00
_cell.angle_beta   90.00
_cell.angle_gamma   90.00
#
_symmetry.space_group_name_H-M   'P 1'
#
loop_
_entity.id
_entity.type
_entity.pdbx_description
1 polymer ?
#
loop_
_entity_poly.entity_id
_entity_poly.type
_entity_poly.pdbx_seq_one_letter_code
_entity_poly.pdbx_strand_id
1 'polypeptide(L)'
;MKQKMRALHQKLDLVTYALDKVIRFKLNFHPDPGDEGIAVPIPIMYRFYHVGRAYDLHQLKNFIPTGSSAVDFISMKLLAAELEAVGELIDDPVLKYYGDQLIQYISGTAVDSKSRMIVSA
;
A
#
# COMPACT_ATOMS: atom_id res chain seq x y z
N MET A 1 -16.77 27.19 -9.01
CA MET A 1 -16.83 25.86 -8.35
C MET A 1 -16.77 24.67 -9.32
N LYS A 2 -17.51 24.65 -10.43
CA LYS A 2 -17.55 23.50 -11.37
C LYS A 2 -16.18 23.03 -11.90
N GLN A 3 -15.25 23.94 -12.15
CA GLN A 3 -13.91 23.61 -12.67
C GLN A 3 -13.01 22.92 -11.62
N LYS A 4 -13.09 23.35 -10.35
CA LYS A 4 -12.38 22.68 -9.23
C LYS A 4 -12.93 21.27 -8.97
N MET A 5 -14.24 21.07 -9.09
CA MET A 5 -14.83 19.73 -8.93
C MET A 5 -14.42 18.77 -10.05
N ARG A 6 -14.33 19.22 -11.31
CA ARG A 6 -13.79 18.39 -12.41
C ARG A 6 -12.34 17.96 -12.15
N ALA A 7 -11.50 18.88 -11.68
CA ALA A 7 -10.11 18.59 -11.33
C ALA A 7 -9.98 17.60 -10.15
N LEU A 8 -10.93 17.60 -9.21
CA LEU A 8 -10.96 16.63 -8.10
C LEU A 8 -11.34 15.23 -8.58
N HIS A 9 -12.39 15.10 -9.40
CA HIS A 9 -12.80 13.81 -9.97
C HIS A 9 -11.68 13.17 -10.81
N GLN A 10 -10.89 13.98 -11.53
CA GLN A 10 -9.72 13.49 -12.27
C GLN A 10 -8.67 12.87 -11.34
N LYS A 11 -8.46 13.39 -10.11
CA LYS A 11 -7.53 12.80 -9.13
C LYS A 11 -8.05 11.52 -8.46
N LEU A 12 -9.32 11.18 -8.68
CA LEU A 12 -9.93 9.93 -8.26
C LEU A 12 -10.06 8.93 -9.42
N ASP A 13 -9.50 9.24 -10.58
CA ASP A 13 -9.41 8.33 -11.71
C ASP A 13 -8.06 7.63 -11.71
N LEU A 14 -8.05 6.30 -11.88
CA LEU A 14 -6.84 5.49 -12.01
C LEU A 14 -6.01 5.92 -13.22
N VAL A 15 -6.65 6.32 -14.32
CA VAL A 15 -5.98 6.70 -15.57
C VAL A 15 -5.03 7.89 -15.37
N THR A 16 -5.36 8.78 -14.43
CA THR A 16 -4.55 9.95 -14.09
C THR A 16 -3.15 9.56 -13.59
N TYR A 17 -3.00 8.38 -12.98
CA TYR A 17 -1.76 7.92 -12.38
C TYR A 17 -0.92 7.00 -13.28
N ALA A 18 -1.38 6.71 -14.51
CA ALA A 18 -0.74 5.75 -15.40
C ALA A 18 0.68 6.13 -15.84
N LEU A 19 1.01 7.43 -15.83
CA LEU A 19 2.32 7.97 -16.25
C LEU A 19 3.17 8.46 -15.07
N ASP A 20 2.66 8.35 -13.85
CA ASP A 20 3.38 8.84 -12.68
C ASP A 20 4.58 7.95 -12.36
N LYS A 21 5.61 8.55 -11.77
CA LYS A 21 6.73 7.79 -11.21
C LYS A 21 6.20 6.85 -10.13
N VAL A 22 6.59 5.58 -10.23
CA VAL A 22 6.22 4.53 -9.29
C VAL A 22 7.37 4.18 -8.36
N ILE A 23 7.01 3.65 -7.21
CA ILE A 23 7.91 3.03 -6.24
C ILE A 23 7.47 1.57 -6.11
N ARG A 24 8.43 0.66 -5.96
CA ARG A 24 8.11 -0.74 -5.69
C ARG A 24 8.06 -0.97 -4.19
N PHE A 25 6.85 -1.21 -3.68
CA PHE A 25 6.64 -1.67 -2.32
C PHE A 25 7.10 -3.12 -2.22
N LYS A 26 8.06 -3.38 -1.32
CA LYS A 26 8.63 -4.72 -1.08
C LYS A 26 8.66 -5.02 0.42
N LEU A 27 8.49 -6.29 0.76
CA LEU A 27 8.66 -6.78 2.12
C LEU A 27 10.11 -7.25 2.32
N ASN A 28 10.78 -6.76 3.35
CA ASN A 28 12.19 -7.10 3.59
C ASN A 28 12.41 -8.52 4.13
N PHE A 29 11.35 -9.25 4.51
CA PHE A 29 11.48 -10.56 5.15
C PHE A 29 11.78 -11.71 4.18
N HIS A 30 11.76 -11.44 2.87
CA HIS A 30 12.06 -12.45 1.86
C HIS A 30 12.74 -11.81 0.65
N PRO A 31 14.07 -11.87 0.52
CA PRO A 31 14.72 -11.57 -0.74
C PRO A 31 14.50 -12.78 -1.66
N ASP A 32 13.27 -12.95 -2.15
CA ASP A 32 13.09 -13.74 -3.36
C ASP A 32 13.69 -12.91 -4.51
N PRO A 33 14.75 -13.39 -5.19
CA PRO A 33 15.35 -12.66 -6.30
C PRO A 33 14.37 -12.41 -7.46
N GLY A 34 13.22 -13.09 -7.50
CA GLY A 34 12.13 -12.85 -8.44
C GLY A 34 11.02 -11.90 -7.95
N ASP A 35 11.03 -11.47 -6.68
CA ASP A 35 9.98 -10.58 -6.16
C ASP A 35 10.23 -9.13 -6.60
N GLU A 36 9.48 -8.70 -7.62
CA GLU A 36 9.52 -7.33 -8.09
C GLU A 36 8.72 -6.36 -7.20
N GLY A 37 7.94 -6.85 -6.23
CA GLY A 37 7.05 -6.06 -5.39
C GLY A 37 5.89 -5.41 -6.14
N ILE A 38 5.10 -4.61 -5.43
CA ILE A 38 3.95 -3.89 -6.00
C ILE A 38 4.37 -2.48 -6.42
N ALA A 39 4.15 -2.15 -7.70
CA ALA A 39 4.38 -0.80 -8.20
C ALA A 39 3.24 0.13 -7.78
N VAL A 40 3.55 1.13 -6.96
CA VAL A 40 2.60 2.14 -6.49
C VAL A 40 3.08 3.54 -6.90
N PRO A 41 2.25 4.37 -7.54
CA PRO A 41 2.62 5.74 -7.87
C PRO A 41 2.98 6.55 -6.63
N ILE A 42 4.03 7.38 -6.72
CA ILE A 42 4.49 8.24 -5.61
C ILE A 42 3.35 9.06 -5.00
N PRO A 43 2.46 9.71 -5.80
CA PRO A 43 1.37 10.50 -5.22
C PRO A 43 0.37 9.65 -4.41
N ILE A 44 0.19 8.37 -4.77
CA ILE A 44 -0.69 7.46 -4.03
C ILE A 44 -0.05 7.07 -2.69
N MET A 45 1.25 6.79 -2.67
CA MET A 45 1.99 6.55 -1.42
C MET A 45 1.86 7.75 -0.45
N TYR A 46 1.99 8.97 -0.96
CA TYR A 46 1.77 10.17 -0.13
C TYR A 46 0.34 10.32 0.37
N ARG A 47 -0.67 9.90 -0.41
CA ARG A 47 -2.06 9.92 0.06
C ARG A 47 -2.25 8.95 1.21
N PHE A 48 -1.74 7.71 1.12
CA PHE A 48 -1.74 6.78 2.25
C PHE A 48 -1.03 7.34 3.48
N TYR A 49 0.14 7.97 3.30
CA TYR A 49 0.86 8.64 4.38
C TYR A 49 0.00 9.71 5.08
N HIS A 50 -0.61 10.61 4.31
CA HIS A 50 -1.42 11.69 4.87
C HIS A 50 -2.72 11.20 5.51
N VAL A 51 -3.34 10.17 4.94
CA VAL A 51 -4.49 9.49 5.54
C VAL A 51 -4.10 8.85 6.86
N GLY A 52 -2.99 8.10 6.89
CA GLY A 52 -2.51 7.47 8.12
C GLY A 52 -2.21 8.50 9.21
N ARG A 53 -1.66 9.67 8.83
CA ARG A 53 -1.49 10.80 9.76
C ARG A 53 -2.82 11.38 10.27
N ALA A 54 -3.82 11.50 9.40
CA ALA A 54 -5.11 12.11 9.74
C ALA A 54 -5.96 11.24 10.70
N TYR A 55 -5.85 9.92 10.58
CA TYR A 55 -6.60 8.94 11.38
C TYR A 55 -5.75 8.22 12.44
N ASP A 56 -4.51 8.69 12.66
CA ASP A 56 -3.51 8.07 13.55
C ASP A 56 -3.26 6.57 13.32
N LEU A 57 -3.26 6.16 12.05
CA LEU A 57 -2.89 4.81 11.63
C LEU A 57 -1.36 4.67 11.72
N HIS A 58 -0.92 3.72 12.53
CA HIS A 58 0.44 3.62 13.04
C HIS A 58 1.45 3.22 11.96
N GLN A 59 1.09 2.29 11.08
CA GLN A 59 1.95 1.78 10.02
C GLN A 59 1.87 2.61 8.76
N LEU A 60 0.67 3.06 8.38
CA LEU A 60 0.47 3.86 7.17
C LEU A 60 1.17 5.21 7.23
N LYS A 61 1.28 5.84 8.40
CA LYS A 61 2.06 7.09 8.55
C LYS A 61 3.57 6.91 8.34
N ASN A 62 4.05 5.67 8.20
CA ASN A 62 5.43 5.35 7.86
C ASN A 62 5.64 5.08 6.37
N PHE A 63 4.61 5.25 5.52
CA PHE A 63 4.73 5.21 4.05
C PHE A 63 5.49 6.45 3.55
N ILE A 64 6.79 6.51 3.85
CA ILE A 64 7.66 7.55 3.32
C ILE A 64 8.22 7.01 1.99
N PRO A 65 8.00 7.70 0.86
CA PRO A 65 8.50 7.28 -0.45
C PRO A 65 10.01 7.49 -0.61
N THR A 66 10.78 7.33 0.46
CA THR A 66 12.24 7.27 0.48
C THR A 66 12.63 5.79 0.48
N GLY A 67 13.50 5.39 -0.44
CA GLY A 67 13.81 4.00 -0.76
C GLY A 67 13.75 3.00 0.41
N SER A 68 13.05 1.90 0.15
CA SER A 68 13.03 0.67 0.96
C SER A 68 12.58 0.87 2.40
N SER A 69 11.28 1.10 2.63
CA SER A 69 10.69 1.01 3.96
C SER A 69 10.70 -0.45 4.45
N ALA A 70 11.48 -0.74 5.49
CA ALA A 70 11.48 -2.05 6.15
C ALA A 70 10.22 -2.22 7.00
N VAL A 71 9.37 -3.20 6.66
CA VAL A 71 8.18 -3.55 7.45
C VAL A 71 8.38 -4.95 8.05
N ASP A 72 8.32 -5.08 9.37
CA ASP A 72 8.43 -6.37 10.07
C ASP A 72 7.09 -7.15 10.08
N PHE A 73 7.11 -8.45 10.43
CA PHE A 73 5.92 -9.31 10.34
C PHE A 73 4.74 -8.87 11.23
N ILE A 74 5.02 -8.33 12.41
CA ILE A 74 4.00 -7.81 13.31
C ILE A 74 3.36 -6.57 12.67
N SER A 75 4.19 -5.71 12.09
CA SER A 75 3.81 -4.54 11.35
C SER A 75 3.06 -4.89 10.06
N MET A 76 3.30 -6.04 9.43
CA MET A 76 2.56 -6.47 8.23
C MET A 76 1.07 -6.72 8.52
N LYS A 77 0.76 -7.43 9.62
CA LYS A 77 -0.65 -7.66 10.00
C LYS A 77 -1.36 -6.36 10.35
N LEU A 78 -0.69 -5.49 11.12
CA LEU A 78 -1.22 -4.19 11.47
C LEU A 78 -1.39 -3.32 10.22
N LEU A 79 -0.44 -3.34 9.30
CA LEU A 79 -0.50 -2.61 8.04
C LEU A 79 -1.66 -3.08 7.17
N ALA A 80 -1.89 -4.39 7.04
CA ALA A 80 -3.03 -4.92 6.30
C ALA A 80 -4.36 -4.45 6.91
N ALA A 81 -4.50 -4.52 8.24
CA ALA A 81 -5.70 -4.04 8.93
C ALA A 81 -5.91 -2.52 8.77
N GLU A 82 -4.82 -1.74 8.79
CA GLU A 82 -4.90 -0.29 8.55
C GLU A 82 -5.28 0.05 7.11
N LEU A 83 -4.82 -0.73 6.12
CA LEU A 83 -5.24 -0.58 4.72
C LEU A 83 -6.72 -0.91 4.53
N GLU A 84 -7.23 -1.96 5.18
CA GLU A 84 -8.66 -2.28 5.20
C GLU A 84 -9.47 -1.14 5.81
N ALA A 85 -9.04 -0.62 6.96
CA ALA A 85 -9.68 0.52 7.62
C ALA A 85 -9.73 1.76 6.71
N VAL A 86 -8.68 2.04 5.93
CA VAL A 86 -8.71 3.14 4.94
C VAL A 86 -9.80 2.93 3.89
N GLY A 87 -9.99 1.70 3.41
CA GLY A 87 -11.04 1.37 2.44
C GLY A 87 -12.46 1.53 2.99
N GLU A 88 -12.65 1.39 4.31
CA GLU A 88 -13.93 1.62 4.99
C GLU A 88 -14.15 3.10 5.32
N LEU A 89 -13.08 3.83 5.68
CA LEU A 89 -13.14 5.22 6.12
C LEU A 89 -13.19 6.24 4.97
N ILE A 90 -12.64 5.89 3.81
CA ILE A 90 -12.47 6.81 2.68
C ILE A 90 -13.07 6.21 1.41
N ASP A 91 -14.11 6.87 0.88
CA ASP A 91 -14.70 6.56 -0.42
C ASP A 91 -13.83 7.10 -1.56
N ASP A 92 -12.72 6.40 -1.81
CA ASP A 92 -11.69 6.78 -2.77
C ASP A 92 -11.27 5.57 -3.62
N PRO A 93 -11.76 5.46 -4.87
CA PRO A 93 -11.58 4.26 -5.67
C PRO A 93 -10.09 3.99 -5.99
N VAL A 94 -9.26 5.04 -6.03
CA VAL A 94 -7.83 4.90 -6.29
C VAL A 94 -7.11 4.34 -5.06
N LEU A 95 -7.39 4.88 -3.87
CA LEU A 95 -6.82 4.33 -2.63
C LEU A 95 -7.30 2.91 -2.40
N LYS A 96 -8.57 2.62 -2.68
CA LYS A 96 -9.09 1.26 -2.60
C LYS A 96 -8.35 0.30 -3.52
N TYR A 97 -8.19 0.65 -4.80
CA TYR A 97 -7.50 -0.19 -5.78
C TYR A 97 -6.05 -0.52 -5.37
N TYR A 98 -5.27 0.48 -4.97
CA TYR A 98 -3.89 0.26 -4.54
C TYR A 98 -3.81 -0.40 -3.16
N GLY A 99 -4.77 -0.11 -2.27
CA GLY A 99 -4.86 -0.74 -0.95
C GLY A 99 -5.14 -2.24 -1.05
N ASP A 100 -6.09 -2.64 -1.88
CA ASP A 100 -6.43 -4.04 -2.13
C ASP A 100 -5.22 -4.81 -2.71
N GLN A 101 -4.45 -4.21 -3.62
CA GLN A 101 -3.21 -4.82 -4.14
C GLN A 101 -2.14 -5.01 -3.06
N LEU A 102 -1.95 -4.00 -2.20
CA LEU A 102 -1.00 -4.10 -1.08
C LEU A 102 -1.42 -5.16 -0.07
N ILE A 103 -2.71 -5.23 0.27
CA ILE A 103 -3.26 -6.26 1.17
C ILE A 103 -3.05 -7.66 0.58
N GLN A 104 -3.33 -7.85 -0.71
CA GLN A 104 -3.12 -9.13 -1.39
C GLN A 104 -1.66 -9.56 -1.36
N TYR A 105 -0.74 -8.64 -1.65
CA TYR A 105 0.69 -8.89 -1.59
C TYR A 105 1.16 -9.27 -0.17
N ILE A 106 0.76 -8.50 0.85
CA ILE A 106 1.07 -8.78 2.26
C ILE A 106 0.53 -10.15 2.70
N SER A 107 -0.71 -10.47 2.31
CA SER A 107 -1.38 -11.71 2.69
C SER A 107 -0.78 -12.93 1.99
N GLY A 108 -0.41 -12.81 0.72
CA GLY A 108 0.25 -13.87 -0.05
C GLY A 108 1.59 -14.28 0.56
N THR A 109 2.40 -13.31 1.00
CA THR A 109 3.70 -13.58 1.64
C THR A 109 3.57 -14.23 3.03
N ALA A 110 2.49 -13.94 3.77
CA ALA A 110 2.24 -14.54 5.09
C ALA A 110 1.91 -16.04 5.03
N VAL A 111 1.23 -16.49 3.96
CA VAL A 111 0.86 -17.91 3.75
C VAL A 111 2.07 -18.76 3.37
N ASP A 112 2.95 -18.25 2.50
CA ASP A 112 4.16 -18.97 2.08
C ASP A 112 5.16 -19.14 3.24
N SER A 113 5.27 -18.12 4.11
CA SER A 113 6.12 -18.18 5.31
C SER A 113 5.71 -19.29 6.29
N LYS A 114 4.42 -19.44 6.56
CA LYS A 114 3.91 -20.53 7.43
C LYS A 114 4.09 -21.91 6.80
N SER A 115 3.88 -22.01 5.49
CA SER A 115 4.02 -23.28 4.77
C SER A 115 5.47 -23.76 4.79
N ARG A 116 6.45 -22.87 4.66
CA ARG A 116 7.89 -23.22 4.69
C ARG A 116 8.45 -23.51 6.09
N MET A 117 7.90 -22.92 7.15
CA MET A 117 8.27 -23.29 8.54
C MET A 117 7.92 -24.75 8.85
N ILE A 118 6.86 -25.30 8.24
CA ILE A 118 6.46 -26.69 8.41
C ILE A 118 7.41 -27.65 7.65
N VAL A 119 8.02 -27.21 6.55
CA VAL A 119 8.94 -28.03 5.73
C VAL A 119 10.37 -28.03 6.29
N SER A 120 10.69 -27.08 7.18
CA SER A 120 12.04 -26.91 7.75
C SER A 120 12.18 -27.44 9.18
N ALA A 121 11.16 -28.12 9.71
CA ALA A 121 11.12 -28.73 11.04
C ALA A 121 11.11 -30.26 10.92
#